data_AF-A0A7C4KPQ0-F1
#
_entry.id   AF-A0A7C4KPQ0-F1
#
_cell.length_a   1.000
_cell.length_b   1.000
_cell.length_c   1.000
_cell.angle_alpha   90.00
_cell.angle_beta   90.00
_cell.angle_gamma   90.00
#
_symmetry.space_group_name_H-M   'P 1'
#
loop_
_entity.id
_entity.type
_entity.pdbx_description
1 polymer ?
#
loop_
_entity_poly.entity_id
_entity_poly.type
_entity_poly.pdbx_seq_one_letter_code
_entity_poly.pdbx_strand_id
1 'polypeptide(L)'
;MPRFGWLIGAQVLVWLMSGCGSSSNGTDLSRLAGSYEVWETFLRQSGAGCMPYTGGILENTVRVGIQSNDLTAEFTSRWGTLKGQIQKDGSFLISGKIGNEETINLSGTLGDEAAPDGGARTTMIGQLQDIRPDCTRQFDVSGERKTP
;
A
#
# COMPACT_ATOMS: atom_id res chain seq x y z
N MET A 1 -12.35 -68.70 -30.44
CA MET A 1 -11.62 -68.26 -31.65
C MET A 1 -12.38 -67.06 -32.22
N PRO A 2 -11.86 -65.83 -32.06
CA PRO A 2 -11.08 -65.13 -33.10
C PRO A 2 -9.77 -64.53 -32.52
N ARG A 3 -8.62 -64.69 -33.17
CA ARG A 3 -7.97 -63.82 -34.18
C ARG A 3 -7.53 -62.44 -33.66
N PHE A 4 -6.23 -62.37 -33.35
CA PHE A 4 -5.41 -61.16 -33.26
C PHE A 4 -5.42 -60.37 -34.57
N GLY A 5 -5.55 -59.05 -34.45
CA GLY A 5 -5.31 -58.09 -35.53
C GLY A 5 -4.66 -56.84 -34.94
N TRP A 6 -3.33 -56.77 -35.06
CA TRP A 6 -2.52 -55.58 -34.83
C TRP A 6 -2.83 -54.53 -35.91
N LEU A 7 -3.10 -53.29 -35.52
CA LEU A 7 -2.85 -52.12 -36.36
C LEU A 7 -2.39 -50.98 -35.46
N ILE A 8 -1.10 -50.67 -35.62
CA ILE A 8 -0.36 -49.57 -35.04
C ILE A 8 -0.90 -48.27 -35.65
N GLY A 9 -1.62 -47.48 -34.85
CA GLY A 9 -1.96 -46.09 -35.16
C GLY A 9 -0.98 -45.16 -34.45
N ALA A 10 0.05 -44.72 -35.17
CA ALA A 10 1.02 -43.76 -34.71
C ALA A 10 0.55 -42.32 -35.01
N GLN A 11 0.98 -41.41 -34.13
CA GLN A 11 1.09 -39.95 -34.30
C GLN A 11 -0.22 -39.15 -34.13
N VAL A 12 -0.26 -37.94 -33.57
CA VAL A 12 0.77 -36.91 -33.34
C VAL A 12 0.51 -36.27 -31.98
N LEU A 13 1.55 -36.25 -31.14
CA LEU A 13 1.63 -35.46 -29.91
C LEU A 13 1.65 -33.97 -30.33
N VAL A 14 0.53 -33.26 -30.21
CA VAL A 14 0.52 -31.81 -30.36
C VAL A 14 1.24 -31.25 -29.16
N TRP A 15 2.45 -30.76 -29.41
CA TRP A 15 3.25 -30.02 -28.45
C TRP A 15 2.43 -28.87 -27.90
N LEU A 16 2.23 -28.92 -26.58
CA LEU A 16 1.89 -27.79 -25.75
C LEU A 16 2.92 -26.69 -26.02
N MET A 17 2.58 -25.78 -26.93
CA MET A 17 3.06 -24.40 -26.82
C MET A 17 2.40 -23.86 -25.57
N SER A 18 2.97 -24.18 -24.41
CA SER A 18 2.84 -23.37 -23.20
C SER A 18 3.46 -22.03 -23.57
N GLY A 19 2.65 -21.20 -24.23
CA GLY A 19 2.94 -19.80 -24.42
C GLY A 19 3.27 -19.25 -23.06
N CYS A 20 4.56 -18.96 -22.87
CA CYS A 20 5.07 -18.12 -21.82
C CYS A 20 4.53 -16.71 -22.10
N GLY A 21 3.22 -16.55 -21.93
CA GLY A 21 2.59 -15.26 -21.79
C GLY A 21 2.86 -14.84 -20.37
N SER A 22 4.03 -14.26 -20.11
CA SER A 22 4.19 -13.28 -19.06
C SER A 22 3.24 -12.13 -19.38
N SER A 23 1.95 -12.34 -19.11
CA SER A 23 0.96 -11.30 -19.06
C SER A 23 1.27 -10.53 -17.80
N SER A 24 2.21 -9.59 -17.90
CA SER A 24 2.47 -8.56 -16.92
C SER A 24 1.27 -7.60 -16.88
N ASN A 25 0.09 -8.12 -16.55
CA ASN A 25 -1.00 -7.34 -15.97
C ASN A 25 -0.81 -7.36 -14.44
N GLY A 26 0.44 -7.18 -13.99
CA GLY A 26 0.67 -6.72 -12.64
C GLY A 26 0.29 -5.26 -12.66
N THR A 27 -0.73 -4.86 -11.90
CA THR A 27 -0.99 -3.46 -11.60
C THR A 27 0.35 -2.83 -11.25
N ASP A 28 0.88 -1.97 -12.10
CA ASP A 28 2.18 -1.35 -11.84
C ASP A 28 1.98 -0.40 -10.67
N LEU A 29 2.27 -0.88 -9.46
CA LEU A 29 2.11 -0.11 -8.23
C LEU A 29 3.11 1.04 -8.16
N SER A 30 4.19 1.02 -8.96
CA SER A 30 5.19 2.10 -8.96
C SER A 30 4.60 3.44 -9.40
N ARG A 31 3.51 3.44 -10.19
CA ARG A 31 2.78 4.65 -10.56
C ARG A 31 2.17 5.40 -9.37
N LEU A 32 1.92 4.70 -8.26
CA LEU A 32 1.41 5.26 -7.00
C LEU A 32 2.52 5.89 -6.14
N ALA A 33 3.79 5.74 -6.52
CA ALA A 33 4.91 6.38 -5.84
C ALA A 33 4.95 7.89 -6.15
N GLY A 34 5.40 8.70 -5.19
CA GLY A 34 5.49 10.15 -5.33
C GLY A 34 5.35 10.90 -4.01
N SER A 35 5.31 12.23 -4.09
CA SER A 35 5.08 13.10 -2.92
C SER A 35 3.59 13.41 -2.78
N TYR A 36 3.04 13.15 -1.60
CA TYR A 36 1.64 13.42 -1.24
C TYR A 36 1.59 14.57 -0.23
N GLU A 37 0.64 15.47 -0.42
CA GLU A 37 0.18 16.37 0.64
C GLU A 37 -0.82 15.57 1.50
N VAL A 38 -0.57 15.50 2.81
CA VAL A 38 -1.29 14.64 3.73
C VAL A 38 -1.82 15.45 4.91
N TRP A 39 -3.07 15.19 5.26
CA TRP A 39 -3.77 15.72 6.42
C TRP A 39 -4.02 14.60 7.42
N GLU A 40 -3.62 14.83 8.66
CA GLU A 40 -3.80 13.90 9.77
C GLU A 40 -4.84 14.47 10.73
N THR A 41 -5.95 13.76 10.90
CA THR A 41 -7.05 14.16 11.77
C THR A 41 -7.07 13.26 13.00
N PHE A 42 -6.88 13.83 14.18
CA PHE A 42 -6.96 13.06 15.42
C PHE A 42 -8.36 12.48 15.63
N LEU A 43 -8.40 11.19 15.96
CA LEU A 43 -9.64 10.48 16.24
C LEU A 43 -9.84 10.22 17.72
N ARG A 44 -8.86 9.57 18.35
CA ARG A 44 -8.96 9.14 19.74
C ARG A 44 -7.60 8.91 20.36
N GLN A 45 -7.58 8.98 21.68
CA GLN A 45 -6.47 8.57 22.52
C GLN A 45 -6.98 7.60 23.58
N SER A 46 -6.21 6.58 23.87
CA SER A 46 -6.40 5.67 25.00
C SER A 46 -5.13 5.66 25.84
N GLY A 47 -5.29 5.55 27.16
CA GLY A 47 -4.18 5.55 28.11
C GLY A 47 -3.76 6.95 28.59
N ALA A 48 -2.91 6.96 29.61
CA ALA A 48 -2.47 8.17 30.31
C ALA A 48 -0.98 8.51 30.07
N GLY A 49 -0.25 7.67 29.34
CA GLY A 49 1.19 7.84 29.08
C GLY A 49 1.55 8.99 28.13
N CYS A 50 0.56 9.75 27.65
CA CYS A 50 0.78 10.87 26.74
C CYS A 50 -0.16 12.03 27.04
N MET A 51 0.33 13.26 26.82
CA MET A 51 -0.47 14.47 26.96
C MET A 51 -1.73 14.41 26.09
N PRO A 52 -2.88 14.96 26.53
CA PRO A 52 -4.06 15.05 25.68
C PRO A 52 -3.72 15.75 24.36
N TYR A 53 -4.28 15.25 23.25
CA TYR A 53 -4.16 15.92 21.96
C TYR A 53 -4.92 17.25 22.00
N THR A 54 -4.22 18.37 21.79
CA THR A 54 -4.78 19.73 21.92
C THR A 54 -5.41 20.26 20.63
N GLY A 55 -5.54 19.43 19.59
CA GLY A 55 -6.39 19.70 18.42
C GLY A 55 -5.65 20.09 17.14
N GLY A 56 -6.44 20.21 16.07
CA GLY A 56 -6.02 20.61 14.72
C GLY A 56 -5.90 19.44 13.73
N ILE A 57 -6.17 19.72 12.46
CA ILE A 57 -5.69 18.92 11.34
C ILE A 57 -4.18 19.22 11.21
N LEU A 58 -3.36 18.19 11.13
CA LEU A 58 -1.92 18.34 10.91
C LEU A 58 -1.62 18.15 9.43
N GLU A 59 -0.93 19.13 8.83
CA GLU A 59 -0.48 19.04 7.45
C GLU A 59 0.94 18.48 7.39
N ASN A 60 1.18 17.59 6.44
CA ASN A 60 2.43 16.88 6.28
C ASN A 60 2.69 16.57 4.82
N THR A 61 3.95 16.35 4.47
CA THR A 61 4.33 15.78 3.17
C THR A 61 4.82 14.37 3.38
N VAL A 62 4.30 13.43 2.59
CA VAL A 62 4.72 12.04 2.62
C VAL A 62 5.31 11.66 1.28
N ARG A 63 6.57 11.22 1.27
CA ARG A 63 7.21 10.64 0.09
C ARG A 63 7.00 9.15 0.09
N VAL A 64 6.23 8.67 -0.87
CA VAL A 64 5.91 7.26 -1.07
C VAL A 64 6.87 6.68 -2.11
N GLY A 65 7.59 5.63 -1.73
CA GLY A 65 8.41 4.81 -2.63
C GLY A 65 7.84 3.40 -2.71
N ILE A 66 7.69 2.87 -3.93
CA ILE A 66 7.20 1.51 -4.17
C ILE A 66 8.18 0.77 -5.06
N GLN A 67 8.66 -0.38 -4.59
CA GLN A 67 9.50 -1.29 -5.37
C GLN A 67 8.88 -2.69 -5.31
N SER A 68 8.30 -3.14 -6.42
CA SER A 68 7.48 -4.36 -6.45
C SER A 68 6.30 -4.27 -5.46
N ASN A 69 6.35 -4.98 -4.34
CA ASN A 69 5.38 -4.96 -3.26
C ASN A 69 5.89 -4.27 -2.00
N ASP A 70 7.16 -3.84 -1.97
CA ASP A 70 7.72 -3.12 -0.83
C ASP A 70 7.29 -1.66 -0.91
N LEU A 71 6.75 -1.15 0.19
CA LEU A 71 6.27 0.21 0.35
C LEU A 71 7.09 0.92 1.42
N THR A 72 7.57 2.12 1.09
CA THR A 72 8.19 3.06 2.03
C THR A 72 7.39 4.36 2.04
N ALA A 73 7.09 4.90 3.21
CA ALA A 73 6.51 6.22 3.38
C ALA A 73 7.40 7.06 4.31
N GLU A 74 8.01 8.11 3.77
CA GLU A 74 8.83 9.05 4.52
C GLU A 74 8.02 10.31 4.83
N PHE A 75 7.66 10.47 6.10
CA PHE A 75 7.00 11.66 6.62
C PHE A 75 8.04 12.74 6.91
N THR A 76 7.89 13.92 6.33
CA THR A 76 8.89 15.00 6.45
C THR A 76 8.95 15.61 7.85
N SER A 77 7.88 15.48 8.64
CA SER A 77 7.72 16.26 9.87
C SER A 77 7.82 15.47 11.17
N ARG A 78 7.18 14.29 11.27
CA ARG A 78 6.88 13.69 12.58
C ARG A 78 7.13 12.18 12.70
N TRP A 79 6.67 11.40 11.72
CA TRP A 79 6.64 9.95 11.86
C TRP A 79 7.87 9.21 11.31
N GLY A 80 8.82 9.96 10.74
CA GLY A 80 10.01 9.40 10.11
C GLY A 80 9.67 8.51 8.92
N THR A 81 10.41 7.42 8.76
CA THR A 81 10.22 6.47 7.66
C THR A 81 9.48 5.23 8.14
N LEU A 82 8.32 4.96 7.54
CA LEU A 82 7.56 3.73 7.72
C LEU A 82 7.84 2.79 6.54
N LYS A 83 7.92 1.48 6.81
CA LYS A 83 8.18 0.44 5.81
C LYS A 83 7.22 -0.73 5.97
N GLY A 84 6.90 -1.39 4.88
CA GLY A 84 6.05 -2.57 4.88
C GLY A 84 5.70 -2.97 3.47
N GLN A 85 4.46 -3.45 3.27
CA GLN A 85 4.04 -3.99 1.98
C GLN A 85 2.73 -3.37 1.49
N ILE A 86 2.63 -3.28 0.17
CA ILE A 86 1.43 -2.90 -0.57
C ILE A 86 0.93 -4.08 -1.39
N GLN A 87 -0.37 -4.24 -1.43
CA GLN A 87 -1.07 -5.27 -2.17
C GLN A 87 -1.48 -4.78 -3.56
N LYS A 88 -1.84 -5.69 -4.45
CA LYS A 88 -2.21 -5.37 -5.84
C LYS A 88 -3.45 -4.46 -5.96
N ASP A 89 -4.29 -4.43 -4.93
CA ASP A 89 -5.47 -3.57 -4.84
C ASP A 89 -5.16 -2.19 -4.24
N GLY A 90 -3.89 -1.89 -3.94
CA GLY A 90 -3.45 -0.63 -3.35
C GLY A 90 -3.55 -0.59 -1.83
N SER A 91 -4.13 -1.62 -1.18
CA SER A 91 -4.15 -1.71 0.27
C SER A 91 -2.75 -1.94 0.82
N PHE A 92 -2.43 -1.35 1.97
CA PHE A 92 -1.10 -1.45 2.55
C PHE A 92 -1.12 -1.46 4.09
N LEU A 93 -0.03 -1.99 4.64
CA LEU A 93 0.32 -1.89 6.05
C LEU A 93 1.82 -1.61 6.15
N ILE A 94 2.17 -0.50 6.78
CA ILE A 94 3.56 -0.09 7.01
C ILE A 94 3.75 0.30 8.47
N SER A 95 4.97 0.09 8.96
CA SER A 95 5.32 0.39 10.35
C SER A 95 6.72 0.97 10.46
N GLY A 96 6.95 1.67 11.57
CA GLY A 96 8.23 2.27 11.91
C GLY A 96 8.36 2.45 13.41
N LYS A 97 9.55 2.85 13.85
CA LYS A 97 9.82 3.18 15.24
C LYS A 97 10.40 4.57 15.35
N ILE A 98 10.00 5.28 16.39
CA ILE A 98 10.59 6.55 16.81
C ILE A 98 11.29 6.31 18.14
N GLY A 99 12.61 6.47 18.15
CA GLY A 99 13.41 6.03 19.30
C GLY A 99 13.20 4.54 19.60
N ASN A 100 13.16 4.19 20.89
CA ASN A 100 13.15 2.79 21.33
C ASN A 100 11.77 2.23 21.68
N GLU A 101 10.79 3.09 21.98
CA GLU A 101 9.53 2.69 22.63
C GLU A 101 8.28 3.11 21.86
N GLU A 102 8.38 4.05 20.91
CA GLU A 102 7.25 4.50 20.10
C GLU A 102 7.21 3.71 18.79
N THR A 103 6.08 3.04 18.54
CA THR A 103 5.80 2.30 17.32
C THR A 103 4.71 3.03 16.55
N ILE A 104 4.97 3.28 15.27
CA ILE A 104 4.00 3.88 14.37
C ILE A 104 3.52 2.82 13.39
N ASN A 105 2.20 2.65 13.29
CA ASN A 105 1.57 1.81 12.29
C ASN A 105 0.69 2.68 11.39
N LEU A 106 0.78 2.49 10.08
CA LEU A 106 -0.14 3.11 9.12
C LEU A 106 -0.71 2.02 8.21
N SER A 107 -2.03 1.95 8.14
CA SER A 107 -2.74 1.07 7.22
C SER A 107 -3.71 1.88 6.39
N GLY A 108 -3.87 1.53 5.12
CA GLY A 108 -4.75 2.28 4.24
C GLY A 108 -4.76 1.75 2.82
N THR A 109 -5.15 2.62 1.89
CA THR A 109 -5.19 2.36 0.46
C THR A 109 -4.56 3.53 -0.29
N LEU A 110 -3.76 3.20 -1.32
CA LEU A 110 -3.33 4.12 -2.37
C LEU A 110 -4.12 3.83 -3.64
N GLY A 111 -4.64 4.86 -4.30
CA GLY A 111 -5.44 4.66 -5.51
C GLY A 111 -5.56 5.91 -6.35
N ASP A 112 -5.96 5.76 -7.61
CA ASP A 112 -6.29 6.92 -8.43
C ASP A 112 -7.78 7.22 -8.35
N GLU A 113 -8.10 8.50 -8.35
CA GLU A 113 -9.45 9.02 -8.44
C GLU A 113 -9.52 10.08 -9.55
N ALA A 114 -10.69 10.16 -10.19
CA ALA A 114 -10.99 11.28 -11.05
C ALA A 114 -11.11 12.56 -10.21
N ALA A 115 -10.37 13.60 -10.58
CA ALA A 115 -10.49 14.89 -9.96
C ALA A 115 -11.69 15.66 -10.57
N PRO A 116 -12.37 16.53 -9.79
CA PRO A 116 -13.54 17.28 -10.28
C PRO A 116 -13.24 18.23 -11.45
N ASP A 117 -11.98 18.57 -11.65
CA ASP A 117 -11.48 19.43 -12.72
C ASP A 117 -11.19 18.67 -14.04
N GLY A 118 -11.49 17.37 -14.07
CA GLY A 118 -11.21 16.50 -15.22
C GLY A 118 -9.80 15.93 -15.25
N GLY A 119 -8.97 16.19 -14.23
CA GLY A 119 -7.66 15.57 -14.05
C GLY A 119 -7.73 14.20 -13.35
N ALA A 120 -6.55 13.60 -13.14
CA ALA A 120 -6.38 12.43 -12.29
C ALA A 120 -5.59 12.81 -11.04
N ARG A 121 -6.06 12.36 -9.87
CA ARG A 121 -5.31 12.48 -8.61
C ARG A 121 -5.03 11.08 -8.06
N THR A 122 -3.86 10.90 -7.46
CA THR A 122 -3.61 9.72 -6.63
C THR A 122 -3.89 10.10 -5.18
N THR A 123 -4.70 9.30 -4.48
CA THR A 123 -5.08 9.51 -3.09
C THR A 123 -4.38 8.51 -2.17
N MET A 124 -4.14 8.94 -0.94
CA MET A 124 -3.70 8.13 0.18
C MET A 124 -4.76 8.26 1.27
N ILE A 125 -5.41 7.17 1.64
CA ILE A 125 -6.44 7.17 2.69
C ILE A 125 -6.13 6.05 3.66
N GLY A 126 -6.09 6.35 4.96
CA GLY A 126 -5.75 5.34 5.95
C GLY A 126 -5.91 5.79 7.39
N GLN A 127 -5.39 4.97 8.29
CA GLN A 127 -5.36 5.22 9.72
C GLN A 127 -3.96 5.02 10.27
N LEU A 128 -3.48 6.04 11.00
CA LEU A 128 -2.21 6.01 11.69
C LEU A 128 -2.44 5.75 13.17
N GLN A 129 -1.64 4.85 13.73
CA GLN A 129 -1.57 4.57 15.16
C GLN A 129 -0.18 4.89 15.67
N ASP A 130 -0.14 5.76 16.68
CA ASP A 130 1.04 6.11 17.47
C ASP A 130 0.92 5.38 18.80
N ILE A 131 1.76 4.35 18.99
CA ILE A 131 1.73 3.43 20.12
C ILE A 131 2.97 3.68 20.98
N ARG A 132 2.75 4.04 22.24
CA ARG A 132 3.77 4.30 23.26
C ARG A 132 3.46 3.49 24.52
N PRO A 133 4.40 3.37 25.47
CA PRO A 133 4.07 2.86 26.80
C PRO A 133 2.85 3.60 27.37
N ASP A 134 1.82 2.85 27.75
CA ASP A 134 0.58 3.34 28.37
C ASP A 134 -0.19 4.41 27.58
N CYS A 135 0.05 4.53 26.28
CA CYS A 135 -0.72 5.44 25.42
C CYS A 135 -0.81 4.92 23.98
N THR A 136 -2.00 5.04 23.39
CA THR A 136 -2.18 4.90 21.94
C THR A 136 -3.00 6.06 21.42
N ARG A 137 -2.51 6.72 20.36
CA ARG A 137 -3.24 7.73 19.60
C ARG A 137 -3.55 7.22 18.22
N GLN A 138 -4.73 7.58 17.73
CA GLN A 138 -5.19 7.21 16.40
C GLN A 138 -5.54 8.47 15.62
N PHE A 139 -5.13 8.49 14.36
CA PHE A 139 -5.40 9.55 13.40
C PHE A 139 -5.98 8.94 12.13
N ASP A 140 -6.98 9.60 11.54
CA ASP A 140 -7.30 9.40 10.14
C ASP A 140 -6.29 10.16 9.29
N VAL A 141 -5.88 9.55 8.18
CA VAL A 141 -4.91 10.09 7.24
C VAL A 141 -5.59 10.17 5.89
N SER A 142 -5.63 11.37 5.32
CA SER A 142 -6.06 11.59 3.95
C SER A 142 -4.98 12.39 3.23
N GLY A 143 -4.69 12.07 1.98
CA GLY A 143 -3.73 12.83 1.22
C GLY A 143 -3.95 12.68 -0.27
N GLU A 144 -3.37 13.61 -1.02
CA GLU A 144 -3.46 13.62 -2.47
C GLU A 144 -2.14 14.03 -3.12
N ARG A 145 -1.97 13.52 -4.33
CA ARG A 145 -0.93 13.92 -5.27
C ARG A 145 -1.60 14.22 -6.59
N LYS A 146 -1.38 15.43 -7.12
CA LYS A 146 -1.75 15.76 -8.49
C LYS A 146 -0.90 14.94 -9.45
N THR A 147 -1.55 14.19 -10.33
CA THR A 147 -0.85 13.52 -11.42
C THR A 147 -0.58 14.56 -12.50
N PRO A 148 0.66 14.69 -13.01
CA PRO A 148 0.98 15.64 -14.08
C PRO A 148 0.23 15.35 -15.38
#